data_AF-E3VLA7-F1
#
_entry.id   AF-E3VLA7-F1
#
_cell.length_a   1.000
_cell.length_b   1.000
_cell.length_c   1.000
_cell.angle_alpha   90.00
_cell.angle_beta   90.00
_cell.angle_gamma   90.00
#
_symmetry.space_group_name_H-M   'P 1'
#
loop_
_entity.id
_entity.type
_entity.pdbx_description
1 polymer ?
#
loop_
_entity_poly.entity_id
_entity_poly.type
_entity_poly.pdbx_seq_one_letter_code
_entity_poly.pdbx_strand_id
1 'polypeptide(L)'
;MAKKGIKRGVSSRLEIRLPVETKQKLLDMCGDHFSTSEMLRQIIERGEVPDLTAISCIREKKATLEPLIIELARVGNNLNQITKASNATLRFFNHYNTQDIDKSALGLVALQRLNDEMASLFETRKSLNRLISDLVKWSNS
;
A
#
# COMPACT_ATOMS: atom_id res chain seq x y z
N MET A 1 27.30 -12.32 -13.79
CA MET A 1 26.08 -11.53 -13.53
C MET A 1 24.93 -12.14 -14.32
N ALA A 2 24.07 -12.94 -13.69
CA ALA A 2 22.98 -13.63 -14.37
C ALA A 2 21.77 -12.69 -14.54
N LYS A 3 21.38 -12.42 -15.79
CA LYS A 3 20.13 -11.75 -16.11
C LYS A 3 18.98 -12.69 -15.72
N LYS A 4 18.19 -12.32 -14.70
CA LYS A 4 16.90 -12.98 -14.42
C LYS A 4 16.03 -12.86 -15.68
N GLY A 5 15.86 -13.97 -16.38
CA GLY A 5 14.92 -14.09 -17.47
C GLY A 5 13.51 -13.86 -16.93
N ILE A 6 12.90 -12.75 -17.35
CA ILE A 6 11.46 -12.58 -17.27
C ILE A 6 10.88 -13.65 -18.20
N LYS A 7 10.33 -14.74 -17.65
CA LYS A 7 9.44 -15.64 -18.39
C LYS A 7 8.23 -14.80 -18.80
N ARG A 8 8.30 -14.16 -19.97
CA ARG A 8 7.10 -13.67 -20.66
C ARG A 8 6.29 -14.93 -20.94
N GLY A 9 5.22 -15.14 -20.19
CA GLY A 9 4.30 -16.24 -20.42
C GLY A 9 3.94 -16.27 -21.90
N VAL A 10 3.96 -17.47 -22.48
CA VAL A 10 3.53 -17.70 -23.86
C VAL A 10 2.09 -17.20 -23.94
N SER A 11 1.87 -16.08 -24.64
CA SER A 11 0.52 -15.61 -24.96
C SER A 11 -0.02 -16.48 -26.09
N SER A 12 -0.43 -17.69 -25.75
CA SER A 12 -1.17 -18.56 -26.66
C SER A 12 -2.60 -18.05 -26.73
N ARG A 13 -2.97 -17.46 -27.87
CA ARG A 13 -4.34 -17.02 -28.14
C ARG A 13 -5.18 -18.26 -28.50
N LEU A 14 -6.18 -18.54 -27.68
CA LEU A 14 -7.20 -19.56 -27.96
C LEU A 14 -8.46 -18.87 -28.46
N GLU A 15 -8.94 -19.25 -29.65
CA GLU A 15 -10.22 -18.77 -30.17
C GLU A 15 -11.33 -19.77 -29.87
N ILE A 16 -12.33 -19.34 -29.12
CA ILE A 16 -13.46 -20.17 -28.71
C ILE A 16 -14.71 -19.67 -29.46
N ARG A 17 -15.34 -20.56 -30.24
CA ARG A 17 -16.61 -20.27 -30.89
C ARG A 17 -17.74 -20.70 -29.98
N LEU A 18 -18.55 -19.74 -29.54
CA LEU A 18 -19.71 -19.97 -28.68
C LEU A 18 -21.00 -19.66 -29.47
N PRO A 19 -22.09 -20.43 -29.24
CA PRO A 19 -23.42 -20.05 -29.68
C PRO A 19 -23.79 -18.66 -29.16
N VAL A 20 -24.62 -17.93 -29.92
CA VAL A 20 -25.02 -16.54 -29.59
C VAL A 20 -25.65 -16.47 -28.19
N GLU A 21 -26.54 -17.41 -27.87
CA GLU A 21 -27.20 -17.48 -26.55
C GLU A 21 -26.21 -17.71 -25.41
N THR A 22 -25.22 -18.59 -25.61
CA THR A 22 -24.17 -18.87 -24.61
C THR A 22 -23.27 -17.66 -24.40
N LYS A 23 -22.92 -16.96 -25.48
CA LYS A 23 -22.15 -15.73 -25.39
C LYS A 23 -22.91 -14.66 -24.60
N GLN A 24 -24.21 -14.50 -24.85
CA GLN A 24 -25.03 -13.52 -24.14
C GLN A 24 -25.13 -13.85 -22.65
N LYS A 25 -25.45 -15.10 -22.29
CA LYS A 25 -25.47 -15.54 -20.88
C LYS A 25 -24.15 -15.29 -20.16
N LEU A 26 -23.03 -15.53 -20.84
CA LEU A 26 -21.69 -15.34 -20.28
C LEU A 26 -21.36 -13.85 -20.06
N LEU A 27 -21.84 -12.96 -20.94
CA LEU A 27 -21.78 -11.52 -20.75
C LEU A 27 -22.67 -11.07 -19.58
N ASP A 28 -23.91 -11.56 -19.52
CA ASP A 28 -24.86 -11.23 -18.47
C ASP A 28 -24.35 -11.66 -17.08
N MET A 29 -23.70 -12.83 -17.00
CA MET A 29 -23.05 -13.31 -15.76
C MET A 29 -21.90 -12.40 -15.32
N CYS A 30 -21.07 -11.93 -16.26
CA CYS A 30 -19.92 -11.08 -15.94
C CYS A 30 -20.32 -9.65 -15.54
N GLY A 31 -21.43 -9.14 -16.09
CA GLY A 31 -21.82 -7.74 -16.00
C GLY A 31 -20.72 -6.78 -16.50
N ASP A 32 -20.84 -5.51 -16.14
CA ASP A 32 -19.84 -4.48 -16.50
C ASP A 32 -18.55 -4.57 -15.67
N HIS A 33 -18.60 -5.34 -14.59
CA HIS A 33 -17.53 -5.36 -13.61
C HIS A 33 -16.50 -6.43 -13.93
N PHE A 34 -16.80 -7.57 -14.56
CA PHE A 34 -15.82 -8.64 -14.75
C PHE A 34 -15.49 -8.92 -16.22
N SER A 35 -14.22 -9.17 -16.52
CA SER A 35 -13.81 -9.49 -17.89
C SER A 35 -14.23 -10.91 -18.25
N THR A 36 -14.99 -11.02 -19.34
CA THR A 36 -15.42 -12.28 -19.93
C THR A 36 -14.25 -13.21 -20.27
N SER A 37 -13.15 -12.64 -20.77
CA SER A 37 -11.92 -13.38 -21.07
C SER A 37 -11.22 -13.88 -19.81
N GLU A 38 -11.25 -13.10 -18.73
CA GLU A 38 -10.68 -13.50 -17.44
C GLU A 38 -11.51 -14.60 -16.79
N MET A 39 -12.84 -14.56 -16.93
CA MET A 39 -13.72 -15.65 -16.51
C MET A 39 -13.38 -16.96 -17.22
N LEU A 40 -13.29 -16.91 -18.56
CA LEU A 40 -12.93 -18.09 -19.36
C LEU A 40 -11.53 -18.59 -19.02
N ARG A 41 -10.56 -17.69 -18.81
CA ARG A 41 -9.21 -18.06 -18.38
C ARG A 41 -9.23 -18.80 -17.05
N GLN A 42 -9.96 -18.29 -16.05
CA GLN A 42 -10.06 -18.94 -14.74
C GLN A 42 -10.77 -20.29 -14.81
N ILE A 43 -11.83 -20.42 -15.62
CA ILE A 43 -12.50 -21.70 -15.86
C ILE A 43 -11.55 -22.70 -16.50
N ILE A 44 -10.78 -22.29 -17.51
CA ILE A 44 -9.82 -23.17 -18.20
C ILE A 44 -8.66 -23.57 -17.29
N GLU A 45 -8.12 -22.64 -16.50
CA GLU A 45 -6.96 -22.89 -15.64
C GLU A 45 -7.31 -23.65 -14.36
N ARG A 46 -8.50 -23.40 -13.78
CA ARG A 46 -8.89 -23.91 -12.46
C ARG A 46 -9.99 -24.98 -12.53
N GLY A 47 -10.67 -25.12 -13.67
CA GLY A 47 -11.80 -26.04 -13.82
C GLY A 47 -13.08 -25.58 -13.12
N GLU A 48 -13.10 -24.38 -12.54
CA GLU A 48 -14.19 -23.87 -11.69
C GLU A 48 -14.72 -22.53 -12.19
N VAL A 49 -16.02 -22.31 -12.01
CA VAL A 49 -16.65 -21.00 -12.28
C VAL A 49 -16.27 -20.06 -11.13
N PRO A 50 -15.63 -18.91 -11.41
CA PRO A 50 -15.25 -17.99 -10.35
C PRO A 50 -16.47 -17.37 -9.68
N ASP A 51 -16.39 -17.17 -8.35
CA ASP A 51 -17.42 -16.46 -7.59
C ASP A 51 -17.37 -14.95 -7.90
N LEU A 52 -18.19 -14.55 -8.87
CA LEU A 52 -18.28 -13.18 -9.35
C LEU A 52 -18.80 -12.20 -8.29
N THR A 53 -19.60 -12.68 -7.33
CA THR A 53 -20.14 -11.83 -6.26
C THR A 53 -19.05 -11.48 -5.24
N ALA A 54 -18.26 -12.46 -4.82
CA ALA A 54 -17.10 -12.24 -3.96
C ALA A 54 -16.06 -11.33 -4.62
N ILE A 55 -15.77 -11.56 -5.91
CA ILE A 55 -14.81 -10.74 -6.68
C ILE A 55 -15.31 -9.29 -6.81
N SER A 56 -16.60 -9.07 -7.06
CA SER A 56 -17.18 -7.73 -7.13
C SER A 56 -17.06 -7.01 -5.80
N CYS A 57 -17.41 -7.67 -4.69
CA CYS A 57 -17.32 -7.12 -3.34
C CYS A 57 -15.88 -6.71 -2.97
N ILE A 58 -14.89 -7.59 -3.21
CA ILE A 58 -13.48 -7.30 -2.92
C ILE A 58 -12.99 -6.10 -3.73
N ARG A 59 -13.38 -6.00 -5.00
CA ARG A 59 -12.98 -4.89 -5.86
C ARG A 59 -13.59 -3.57 -5.43
N GLU A 60 -14.88 -3.56 -5.12
CA GLU A 60 -15.58 -2.37 -4.65
C GLU A 60 -14.98 -1.89 -3.32
N LYS A 61 -14.81 -2.82 -2.37
CA LYS A 61 -14.10 -2.61 -1.10
C LYS A 61 -12.71 -2.02 -1.31
N LYS A 62 -11.93 -2.56 -2.25
CA LYS A 62 -10.61 -2.03 -2.59
C LYS A 62 -10.70 -0.61 -3.14
N ALA A 63 -11.60 -0.35 -4.09
CA ALA A 63 -11.81 0.97 -4.67
C ALA A 63 -12.21 2.03 -3.62
N THR A 64 -13.03 1.66 -2.63
CA THR A 64 -13.41 2.55 -1.52
C THR A 64 -12.23 2.86 -0.60
N LEU A 65 -11.34 1.90 -0.37
CA LEU A 65 -10.21 2.04 0.56
C LEU A 65 -8.97 2.66 -0.06
N GLU A 66 -8.82 2.58 -1.37
CA GLU A 66 -7.63 3.06 -2.08
C GLU A 66 -7.31 4.54 -1.79
N PRO A 67 -8.29 5.47 -1.79
CA PRO A 67 -8.04 6.86 -1.40
C PRO A 67 -7.54 7.00 0.04
N LEU A 68 -8.11 6.24 0.97
CA LEU A 68 -7.70 6.27 2.38
C LEU A 68 -6.27 5.76 2.56
N ILE A 69 -5.92 4.68 1.87
CA ILE A 69 -4.56 4.11 1.88
C ILE A 69 -3.55 5.12 1.34
N ILE A 70 -3.88 5.82 0.25
CA ILE A 70 -3.03 6.86 -0.35
C ILE A 70 -2.80 8.02 0.64
N GLU A 71 -3.86 8.51 1.29
CA GLU A 71 -3.76 9.61 2.25
C GLU A 71 -2.96 9.23 3.50
N LEU A 72 -3.17 8.02 4.04
CA LEU A 72 -2.39 7.52 5.17
C LEU A 72 -0.91 7.36 4.81
N ALA A 73 -0.60 6.89 3.61
CA ALA A 73 0.78 6.82 3.12
C ALA A 73 1.41 8.21 2.99
N ARG A 74 0.66 9.21 2.53
CA ARG A 74 1.09 10.62 2.48
C ARG A 74 1.42 11.16 3.86
N VAL A 75 0.55 10.93 4.86
CA VAL A 75 0.80 11.32 6.25
C VAL A 75 2.05 10.63 6.81
N GLY A 76 2.22 9.33 6.54
CA GLY A 76 3.41 8.59 6.95
C GLY A 76 4.71 9.15 6.36
N ASN A 77 4.68 9.56 5.09
CA ASN A 77 5.82 10.23 4.45
C ASN A 77 6.14 11.58 5.09
N ASN A 78 5.13 12.39 5.41
CA ASN A 78 5.32 13.67 6.10
C ASN A 78 5.93 13.47 7.50
N LEU A 79 5.42 12.51 8.28
CA LEU A 79 5.99 12.15 9.58
C LEU A 79 7.47 11.76 9.45
N ASN A 80 7.81 10.97 8.44
CA ASN A 80 9.19 10.56 8.19
C ASN A 80 10.12 11.76 7.87
N GLN A 81 9.63 12.76 7.17
CA GLN A 81 10.39 13.99 6.90
C GLN A 81 10.61 14.80 8.18
N ILE A 82 9.57 14.96 9.01
CA ILE A 82 9.66 15.64 10.31
C ILE A 82 10.70 14.94 11.19
N THR A 83 10.65 13.61 11.30
CA THR A 83 11.64 12.84 12.07
C THR A 83 13.06 13.07 11.57
N LYS A 84 13.29 13.12 10.25
CA LYS A 84 14.63 13.41 9.70
C LYS A 84 15.09 14.83 10.03
N ALA A 85 14.21 15.82 9.90
CA ALA A 85 14.53 17.21 10.20
C ALA A 85 14.87 17.39 11.69
N SER A 86 14.04 16.86 12.59
CA SER A 86 14.28 16.91 14.03
C SER A 86 15.57 16.19 14.43
N ASN A 87 15.90 15.05 13.82
CA ASN A 87 17.20 14.38 14.03
C ASN A 87 18.37 15.25 13.58
N ALA A 88 18.25 15.95 12.45
CA ALA A 88 19.29 16.86 11.97
C ALA A 88 19.47 18.05 12.93
N THR A 89 18.37 18.64 13.41
CA THR A 89 18.37 19.69 14.43
C THR A 89 19.07 19.23 15.71
N LEU A 90 18.72 18.04 16.22
CA LEU A 90 19.35 17.48 17.42
C LEU A 90 20.87 17.29 17.23
N ARG A 91 21.30 16.78 16.06
CA ARG A 91 22.73 16.62 15.74
C ARG A 91 23.45 17.96 15.66
N PHE A 92 22.83 18.96 15.02
CA PHE A 92 23.36 20.32 14.95
C PHE A 92 23.59 20.88 16.36
N PHE A 93 22.57 20.84 17.22
CA PHE A 93 22.71 21.30 18.61
C PHE A 93 23.78 20.54 19.39
N ASN A 94 23.82 19.20 19.28
CA ASN A 94 24.83 18.39 19.96
C ASN A 94 26.26 18.70 19.48
N HIS A 95 26.44 19.04 18.20
CA HIS A 95 27.73 19.43 17.66
C HIS A 95 28.21 20.77 18.28
N TYR A 96 27.34 21.77 18.37
CA TYR A 96 27.68 23.06 18.98
C TYR A 96 27.78 23.01 20.52
N ASN A 97 27.08 22.07 21.18
CA ASN A 97 27.21 21.81 22.61
C ASN A 97 28.62 21.33 23.04
N THR A 98 29.45 20.86 22.10
CA THR A 98 30.84 20.45 22.40
C THR A 98 31.84 21.62 22.38
N GLN A 99 31.40 22.84 22.06
CA GLN A 99 32.26 24.03 21.88
C GLN A 99 32.14 25.08 23.00
N ASP A 100 31.83 24.67 24.23
CA ASP A 100 31.88 25.54 25.43
C ASP A 100 30.91 26.76 25.42
N ILE A 101 29.71 26.55 24.87
CA ILE A 101 28.63 27.56 24.89
C ILE A 101 27.84 27.46 26.19
N ASP A 102 27.56 28.62 26.80
CA ASP A 102 26.87 28.76 28.09
C ASP A 102 25.52 28.02 28.13
N LYS A 103 25.37 27.20 29.16
CA LYS A 103 24.28 26.23 29.32
C LYS A 103 23.08 26.90 29.95
N SER A 104 22.22 27.52 29.15
CA SER A 104 20.89 27.83 29.65
C SER A 104 20.13 26.53 29.93
N ALA A 105 19.57 26.36 31.13
CA ALA A 105 18.70 25.22 31.47
C ALA A 105 17.54 25.07 30.46
N LEU A 106 17.12 26.19 29.84
CA LEU A 106 16.17 26.25 28.73
C LEU A 106 16.60 25.44 27.51
N GLY A 107 17.89 25.47 27.12
CA GLY A 107 18.41 24.71 25.99
C GLY A 107 18.38 23.19 26.22
N LEU A 108 18.72 22.74 27.43
CA LEU A 108 18.65 21.32 27.81
C LEU A 108 17.21 20.81 27.85
N VAL A 109 16.29 21.59 28.43
CA VAL A 109 14.86 21.25 28.46
C VAL A 109 14.26 21.20 27.06
N ALA A 110 14.66 22.13 26.17
CA ALA A 110 14.23 22.11 24.77
C ALA A 110 14.74 20.87 24.02
N LEU A 111 15.99 20.44 24.25
CA LEU A 111 16.56 19.23 23.65
C LEU A 111 15.89 17.95 24.17
N GLN A 112 15.65 17.87 25.47
CA GLN A 112 14.92 16.76 26.08
C GLN A 112 13.53 16.62 25.46
N ARG A 113 12.79 17.74 25.38
CA ARG A 113 11.44 17.77 24.80
C ARG A 113 11.43 17.39 23.32
N LEU A 114 12.41 17.88 22.54
CA LEU A 114 12.54 17.49 21.13
C LEU A 114 12.83 15.99 20.98
N ASN A 115 13.62 15.41 21.88
CA ASN A 115 13.92 13.97 21.89
C ASN A 115 12.68 13.12 22.24
N ASP A 116 11.88 13.57 23.21
CA ASP A 116 10.63 12.89 23.60
C ASP A 116 9.57 12.97 22.49
N GLU A 117 9.42 14.15 21.86
CA GLU A 117 8.54 14.33 20.70
C GLU A 117 8.97 13.43 19.53
N MET A 118 10.28 13.24 19.34
CA MET A 118 10.84 12.34 18.33
C MET A 118 10.52 10.87 18.57
N ALA A 119 10.60 10.41 19.81
CA ALA A 119 10.18 9.05 20.18
C ALA A 119 8.68 8.83 19.90
N SER A 120 7.83 9.81 20.26
CA SER A 120 6.39 9.76 20.00
C SER A 120 6.06 9.71 18.50
N LEU A 121 6.75 10.51 17.68
CA LEU A 121 6.60 10.50 16.22
C LEU A 121 6.98 9.14 15.61
N PHE A 122 8.03 8.49 16.14
CA PHE A 122 8.45 7.19 15.66
C PHE A 122 7.40 6.10 15.91
N GLU A 123 6.83 6.05 17.12
CA GLU A 123 5.76 5.10 17.46
C GLU A 123 4.46 5.38 16.70
N THR A 124 4.14 6.66 16.47
CA THR A 124 3.00 7.06 15.63
C THR A 124 3.19 6.54 14.19
N ARG A 125 4.38 6.72 13.61
CA ARG A 125 4.71 6.21 12.26
C ARG A 125 4.59 4.69 12.19
N LYS A 126 5.09 3.98 13.21
CA LYS A 126 5.03 2.52 13.27
C LYS A 126 3.58 2.01 13.31
N SER A 127 2.74 2.67 14.11
CA SER A 127 1.31 2.37 14.22
C SER A 127 0.57 2.64 12.91
N LEU A 128 0.88 3.76 12.25
CA LEU A 128 0.31 4.11 10.95
C LEU A 128 0.68 3.09 9.86
N ASN A 129 1.95 2.66 9.80
CA ASN A 129 2.38 1.64 8.84
C ASN A 129 1.70 0.28 9.06
N ARG A 130 1.46 -0.11 10.32
CA ARG A 130 0.68 -1.32 10.63
C ARG A 130 -0.76 -1.18 10.15
N LEU A 131 -1.40 -0.06 10.44
CA LEU A 131 -2.77 0.22 10.03
C LEU A 131 -2.92 0.20 8.49
N ILE A 132 -1.97 0.80 7.76
CA ILE A 132 -1.93 0.71 6.29
C ILE A 132 -1.80 -0.75 5.84
N SER A 133 -0.89 -1.53 6.45
CA SER A 133 -0.73 -2.94 6.11
C SER A 133 -2.00 -3.75 6.37
N ASP A 134 -2.70 -3.48 7.47
CA ASP A 134 -3.92 -4.20 7.84
C ASP A 134 -5.09 -3.81 6.94
N LEU A 135 -5.20 -2.53 6.55
CA LEU A 135 -6.16 -2.07 5.55
C LEU A 135 -5.91 -2.71 4.18
N VAL A 136 -4.65 -2.85 3.76
CA VAL A 136 -4.29 -3.53 2.51
C VAL A 136 -4.61 -5.02 2.59
N LYS A 137 -4.36 -5.69 3.72
CA LYS A 137 -4.74 -7.10 3.88
C LYS A 137 -6.26 -7.26 3.83
N TRP A 138 -6.97 -6.41 4.57
CA TRP A 138 -8.42 -6.41 4.60
C TRP A 138 -9.01 -6.12 3.22
N SER A 139 -8.46 -5.18 2.44
CA SER A 139 -8.97 -4.89 1.10
C SER A 139 -8.83 -6.04 0.11
N ASN A 140 -7.91 -6.98 0.36
CA ASN A 140 -7.68 -8.17 -0.45
C ASN A 140 -8.35 -9.44 0.11
N SER A 141 -9.04 -9.34 1.26
CA SER A 141 -9.79 -10.44 1.90
C SER A 141 -11.28 -10.24 1.75
#